data_AF-A0A293MM35-F1
#
_entry.id   AF-A0A293MM35-F1
#
_cell.length_a   1.000
_cell.length_b   1.000
_cell.length_c   1.000
_cell.angle_alpha   90.00
_cell.angle_beta   90.00
_cell.angle_gamma   90.00
#
_symmetry.space_group_name_H-M   'P 1'
#
loop_
_entity.id
_entity.type
_entity.pdbx_description
1 polymer ?
#
loop_
_entity_poly.entity_id
_entity_poly.type
_entity_poly.pdbx_seq_one_letter_code
_entity_poly.pdbx_strand_id
1 'polypeptide(L)'
;MTLASLSTTADEDIHQCDMKMEHFGIDDAGNVKITDLDAVGLQSTLQRNIAATSSCSSDKDCDYFDCSGRCTTTRCDPLLLDSNLQVFIICESIIYHV
;
A
#
# COMPACT_ATOMS: atom_id res chain seq x y z
N MET A 1 15.92 1.30 -9.03
CA MET A 1 15.24 -0.01 -9.01
C MET A 1 13.78 0.24 -9.37
N THR A 2 13.18 -0.55 -10.26
CA THR A 2 11.76 -0.38 -10.63
C THR A 2 10.91 -1.39 -9.85
N LEU A 3 9.63 -1.09 -9.58
CA LEU A 3 8.69 -2.02 -8.94
C LEU A 3 8.64 -3.38 -9.65
N ALA A 4 8.60 -3.35 -10.99
CA ALA A 4 8.62 -4.56 -11.81
C ALA A 4 9.87 -5.41 -11.57
N SER A 5 11.06 -4.79 -11.47
CA SER A 5 12.29 -5.52 -11.17
C SER A 5 12.33 -6.08 -9.73
N LEU A 6 11.63 -5.44 -8.79
CA LEU A 6 11.63 -5.86 -7.39
C LEU A 6 10.66 -7.03 -7.17
N SER A 7 9.47 -7.01 -7.80
CA SER A 7 8.47 -8.08 -7.67
C SER A 7 8.97 -9.41 -8.23
N THR A 8 9.61 -9.38 -9.40
CA THR A 8 10.22 -10.59 -10.02
C THR A 8 11.32 -11.22 -9.19
N THR A 9 11.90 -10.49 -8.23
CA THR A 9 13.01 -10.96 -7.39
C THR A 9 12.52 -11.51 -6.05
N ALA A 10 11.31 -11.14 -5.62
CA ALA A 10 10.82 -11.42 -4.26
C ALA A 10 9.89 -12.64 -4.15
N ASP A 11 9.42 -13.21 -5.26
CA ASP A 11 8.44 -14.32 -5.31
C ASP A 11 7.13 -14.03 -4.53
N GLU A 12 6.87 -12.76 -4.26
CA GLU A 12 5.68 -12.21 -3.60
C GLU A 12 5.33 -10.87 -4.25
N ASP A 13 4.04 -10.51 -4.17
CA ASP A 13 3.58 -9.20 -4.60
C ASP A 13 4.11 -8.09 -3.70
N ILE A 14 4.44 -6.96 -4.31
CA ILE A 14 4.83 -5.74 -3.62
C ILE A 14 3.66 -4.79 -3.64
N HIS A 15 3.30 -4.29 -2.48
CA HIS A 15 2.27 -3.27 -2.36
C HIS A 15 2.90 -1.95 -1.90
N GLN A 16 2.35 -0.86 -2.43
CA GLN A 16 2.56 0.48 -1.92
C GLN A 16 1.21 0.99 -1.39
N CYS A 17 1.14 1.19 -0.07
CA CYS A 17 0.00 1.70 0.65
C CYS A 17 -0.03 3.23 0.87
N ASP A 18 0.87 4.01 0.28
CA ASP A 18 0.92 5.49 0.34
C ASP A 18 1.11 6.09 -1.06
N MET A 19 0.04 6.00 -1.86
CA MET A 19 0.03 6.36 -3.28
C MET A 19 -0.21 7.86 -3.47
N LYS A 20 0.86 8.66 -3.47
CA LYS A 20 0.80 10.12 -3.72
C LYS A 20 1.73 10.54 -4.84
N MET A 21 1.33 11.52 -5.66
CA MET A 21 2.14 12.01 -6.78
C MET A 21 3.55 12.47 -6.36
N GLU A 22 3.66 13.07 -5.18
CA GLU A 22 4.94 13.52 -4.59
C GLU A 22 5.89 12.38 -4.19
N HIS A 23 5.39 11.14 -4.10
CA HIS A 23 6.18 9.93 -3.84
C HIS A 23 6.68 9.25 -5.12
N PHE A 24 6.47 9.88 -6.28
CA PHE A 24 6.98 9.43 -7.56
C PHE A 24 7.95 10.45 -8.17
N GLY A 25 9.07 9.95 -8.68
CA GLY A 25 10.04 10.71 -9.44
C GLY A 25 10.26 10.10 -10.83
N ILE A 26 10.81 10.89 -11.74
CA ILE A 26 11.21 10.44 -13.08
C ILE A 26 12.75 10.50 -13.15
N ASP A 27 13.37 9.42 -13.62
CA ASP A 27 14.83 9.41 -13.83
C ASP A 27 15.23 9.98 -15.19
N ASP A 28 16.54 10.17 -15.40
CA ASP A 28 17.08 10.73 -16.66
C ASP A 28 16.72 9.90 -17.91
N ALA A 29 16.32 8.64 -17.73
CA ALA A 29 15.87 7.75 -18.80
C ALA A 29 14.35 7.74 -18.98
N GLY A 30 13.61 8.59 -18.25
CA GLY A 30 12.16 8.73 -18.34
C GLY A 30 11.37 7.67 -17.55
N ASN A 31 12.02 6.88 -16.70
CA ASN A 31 11.36 5.84 -15.91
C ASN A 31 10.77 6.43 -14.63
N VAL A 32 9.52 6.07 -14.33
CA VAL A 32 8.89 6.38 -13.06
C VAL A 32 9.50 5.50 -11.95
N LYS A 33 9.89 6.14 -10.85
CA LYS A 33 10.44 5.52 -9.65
C LYS A 33 9.65 5.96 -8.45
N ILE A 34 9.49 5.06 -7.48
CA ILE A 34 9.03 5.43 -6.15
C ILE A 34 10.21 6.06 -5.39
N THR A 35 9.97 7.22 -4.79
CA THR A 35 10.94 7.95 -3.96
C THR A 35 10.72 7.75 -2.47
N ASP A 36 9.48 7.44 -2.04
CA ASP A 36 9.13 7.10 -0.66
C ASP A 36 8.86 5.61 -0.50
N LEU A 37 9.68 4.94 0.32
CA LEU A 37 9.65 3.50 0.51
C LEU A 37 9.05 3.07 1.86
N ASP A 38 8.61 4.01 2.71
CA ASP A 38 8.21 3.70 4.10
C ASP A 38 6.90 2.87 4.16
N ALA A 39 6.05 2.99 3.14
CA ALA A 39 4.82 2.22 2.98
C ALA A 39 4.89 1.16 1.87
N VAL A 40 6.09 0.88 1.35
CA VAL A 40 6.34 -0.16 0.34
C VAL A 40 6.78 -1.44 1.03
N GLY A 41 6.10 -2.55 0.76
CA GLY A 41 6.45 -3.82 1.38
C GLY A 41 5.99 -5.03 0.60
N LEU A 42 6.62 -6.16 0.91
CA LEU A 42 6.13 -7.47 0.50
C LEU A 42 4.79 -7.76 1.17
N GLN A 43 3.90 -8.44 0.46
CA GLN A 43 2.60 -8.84 0.98
C GLN A 43 2.72 -9.48 2.37
N SER A 44 3.60 -10.47 2.55
CA SER A 44 3.78 -11.15 3.84
C SER A 44 4.23 -10.22 4.98
N THR A 45 5.03 -9.19 4.68
CA THR A 45 5.51 -8.22 5.66
C THR A 45 4.40 -7.29 6.10
N LEU A 46 3.61 -6.79 5.15
CA LEU A 46 2.47 -5.92 5.43
C LEU A 46 1.38 -6.65 6.21
N GLN A 47 1.05 -7.89 5.83
CA GLN A 47 0.11 -8.74 6.55
C GLN A 47 0.55 -8.96 8.02
N ARG A 48 1.86 -9.17 8.25
CA ARG A 48 2.42 -9.30 9.60
C ARG A 48 2.30 -8.01 10.40
N ASN A 49 2.53 -6.86 9.78
CA ASN A 49 2.41 -5.56 10.44
C ASN A 49 0.96 -5.27 10.85
N ILE A 50 -0.01 -5.56 9.99
CA ILE A 50 -1.44 -5.41 10.29
C ILE A 50 -1.87 -6.36 11.41
N ALA A 51 -1.43 -7.63 11.34
CA ALA A 51 -1.76 -8.62 12.37
C ALA A 51 -1.11 -8.32 13.74
N ALA A 52 -0.05 -7.52 13.79
CA ALA A 52 0.59 -7.09 15.03
C ALA A 52 -0.24 -6.02 15.79
N THR A 53 -1.25 -5.43 15.15
CA THR A 53 -2.17 -4.50 15.81
C THR A 53 -2.95 -5.24 16.91
N SER A 54 -2.76 -4.77 18.15
CA SER A 54 -3.19 -5.46 19.36
C SER A 54 -4.69 -5.80 19.41
N SER A 55 -5.54 -4.77 19.35
CA SER A 55 -6.99 -4.91 19.33
C SER A 55 -7.61 -3.79 18.51
N CYS A 56 -8.62 -4.13 17.73
CA CYS A 56 -9.39 -3.18 16.93
C CYS A 56 -10.84 -3.14 17.40
N SER A 57 -11.49 -2.00 17.16
CA SER A 57 -12.92 -1.76 17.40
C SER A 57 -13.68 -1.44 16.10
N SER A 58 -12.95 -0.99 15.08
CA SER A 58 -13.44 -0.67 13.75
C SER A 58 -12.41 -1.05 12.69
N ASP A 59 -12.84 -1.25 11.44
CA ASP A 59 -11.95 -1.56 10.31
C ASP A 59 -10.80 -0.55 10.16
N LYS A 60 -11.09 0.73 10.46
CA LYS A 60 -10.12 1.84 10.41
C LYS A 60 -8.93 1.65 11.36
N ASP A 61 -9.13 0.95 12.47
CA ASP A 61 -8.05 0.67 13.42
C ASP A 61 -7.00 -0.30 12.85
N CYS A 62 -7.34 -0.96 11.73
CA CYS A 62 -6.49 -1.89 11.01
C CYS A 62 -5.90 -1.31 9.71
N ASP A 63 -6.18 -0.04 9.39
CA ASP A 63 -5.64 0.61 8.21
C ASP A 63 -4.10 0.71 8.30
N TYR A 64 -3.43 0.47 7.18
CA TYR A 64 -1.99 0.64 7.04
C TYR A 64 -1.72 1.71 5.99
N PHE A 65 -1.39 2.93 6.42
CA PHE A 65 -1.38 4.12 5.55
C PHE A 65 -2.73 4.28 4.82
N ASP A 66 -2.74 4.33 3.49
CA ASP A 66 -3.95 4.42 2.66
C ASP A 66 -4.51 3.04 2.26
N CYS A 67 -3.90 1.94 2.67
CA CYS A 67 -4.47 0.59 2.51
C CYS A 67 -5.51 0.32 3.60
N SER A 68 -6.72 -0.07 3.19
CA SER A 68 -7.80 -0.42 4.12
C SER A 68 -7.55 -1.77 4.80
N GLY A 69 -7.69 -1.77 6.12
CA GLY A 69 -7.68 -3.00 6.92
C GLY A 69 -9.09 -3.52 7.21
N ARG A 70 -9.16 -4.71 7.82
CA ARG A 70 -10.41 -5.25 8.34
C ARG A 70 -10.27 -5.63 9.80
N CYS A 71 -11.19 -5.14 10.61
CA CYS A 71 -11.34 -5.55 11.99
C CYS A 71 -12.33 -6.71 12.07
N THR A 72 -11.83 -7.86 12.52
CA THR A 72 -12.70 -8.94 13.05
C THR A 72 -13.10 -8.60 14.48
N THR A 73 -13.83 -9.48 15.18
CA THR A 73 -14.42 -9.22 16.52
C THR A 73 -13.54 -8.39 17.47
N THR A 74 -12.23 -8.65 17.53
CA THR A 74 -11.26 -7.84 18.32
C THR A 74 -9.87 -7.80 17.71
N ARG A 75 -9.67 -8.28 16.48
CA ARG A 75 -8.34 -8.47 15.87
C ARG A 75 -8.33 -8.02 14.42
N CYS A 76 -7.24 -7.43 13.99
CA CYS A 76 -7.06 -7.11 12.58
C CYS A 76 -6.86 -8.40 11.77
N ASP A 77 -7.65 -8.54 10.73
CA ASP A 77 -7.46 -9.57 9.71
C ASP A 77 -6.15 -9.24 8.98
N PRO A 78 -5.19 -10.19 8.87
CA PRO A 78 -4.00 -9.97 8.07
C PRO A 78 -4.30 -9.75 6.60
N LEU A 79 -5.50 -10.09 6.11
CA LEU A 79 -5.86 -9.85 4.72
C LEU A 79 -5.89 -8.35 4.42
N LEU A 80 -4.89 -7.90 3.66
CA LEU A 80 -4.94 -6.61 2.99
C LEU A 80 -6.19 -6.58 2.11
N LEU A 81 -7.10 -5.64 2.36
CA LEU A 81 -8.22 -5.42 1.47
C LEU A 81 -7.70 -4.67 0.24
N ASP A 82 -7.29 -5.45 -0.76
CA ASP A 82 -7.06 -4.95 -2.11
C ASP A 82 -8.43 -4.69 -2.76
N SER A 83 -9.09 -3.64 -2.27
CA SER A 83 -9.92 -2.87 -3.17
C SER A 83 -8.98 -2.39 -4.28
N ASN A 84 -9.44 -2.25 -5.53
CA ASN A 84 -8.61 -1.77 -6.65
C ASN A 84 -8.16 -0.29 -6.44
N LEU A 85 -7.68 0.05 -5.25
CA LEU A 85 -7.44 1.35 -4.68
C LEU A 85 -6.14 1.93 -5.22
N GLN A 86 -5.24 1.12 -5.78
CA GLN A 86 -4.20 1.66 -6.67
C GLN A 86 -4.82 2.38 -7.88
N VAL A 87 -5.94 1.89 -8.43
CA VAL A 87 -6.69 2.57 -9.50
C VAL A 87 -7.65 3.62 -8.92
N PHE A 88 -8.30 3.35 -7.78
CA PHE A 88 -9.26 4.27 -7.16
C PHE A 88 -8.60 5.50 -6.50
N ILE A 89 -7.43 5.39 -5.85
CA ILE A 89 -6.64 6.54 -5.33
C ILE A 89 -6.11 7.39 -6.47
N ILE A 90 -5.66 6.78 -7.58
CA ILE A 90 -5.33 7.54 -8.80
C ILE A 90 -6.57 8.32 -9.26
N CYS A 91 -7.76 7.70 -9.28
CA CYS A 91 -8.99 8.38 -9.70
C CYS A 91 -9.52 9.44 -8.71
N GLU A 92 -9.52 9.20 -7.40
CA GLU A 92 -9.99 10.17 -6.40
C GLU A 92 -9.03 11.37 -6.30
N SER A 93 -7.72 11.13 -6.30
CA SER A 93 -6.72 12.20 -6.24
C SER A 93 -6.68 13.06 -7.51
N ILE A 94 -7.08 12.51 -8.66
CA ILE A 94 -7.28 13.27 -9.90
C ILE A 94 -8.56 14.14 -9.81
N ILE A 95 -9.61 13.68 -9.15
CA ILE A 95 -10.89 14.41 -9.07
C ILE A 95 -10.85 15.57 -8.06
N TYR A 96 -10.02 15.50 -7.00
CA TYR A 96 -9.89 16.60 -6.02
C TYR A 96 -8.88 17.70 -6.39
N HIS A 97 -8.22 17.61 -7.56
CA HIS A 97 -7.33 18.64 -8.10
C HIS A 97 -7.72 19.07 -9.53
N VAL A 98 -9.01 19.38 -9.72
CA VAL A 98 -9.51 20.22 -10.83
C VAL A 98 -10.40 21.33 -10.28
#